data_AF-L1PCG2-F1
#
_entry.id   AF-L1PCG2-F1
#
_cell.length_a   1.000
_cell.length_b   1.000
_cell.length_c   1.000
_cell.angle_alpha   90.00
_cell.angle_beta   90.00
_cell.angle_gamma   90.00
#
_symmetry.space_group_name_H-M   'P 1'
#
loop_
_entity.id
_entity.type
_entity.pdbx_description
1 polymer ?
#
loop_
_entity_poly.entity_id
_entity_poly.type
_entity_poly.pdbx_seq_one_letter_code
_entity_poly.pdbx_strand_id
1 'polypeptide(L)'
;MASITHPYFGTLDTSVIQEDFDPDVLWEQKVTFQELNDPVEFNLWLAKKEEISKERLDLFEQFIKHFPERDQQARKALKSYLEQDSEYIDFHIDELELEVPTSIDDFVTAMKIHHVALWYCLSKAEITVDYMIDPDQSDEILAVRFNLDGSFSSIAWES
;
A
#
# COMPACT_ATOMS: atom_id res chain seq x y z
N MET A 1 -18.94 -2.14 -20.26
CA MET A 1 -19.98 -2.04 -19.21
C MET A 1 -19.52 -0.97 -18.24
N ALA A 2 -20.38 -0.02 -17.87
CA ALA A 2 -20.00 1.10 -17.01
C ALA A 2 -19.97 0.74 -15.51
N SER A 3 -20.40 -0.47 -15.14
CA SER A 3 -20.32 -0.94 -13.77
C SER A 3 -20.16 -2.46 -13.69
N ILE A 4 -19.59 -2.92 -12.59
CA ILE A 4 -19.37 -4.34 -12.26
C ILE A 4 -19.74 -4.56 -10.79
N THR A 5 -20.34 -5.70 -10.47
CA THR A 5 -20.66 -6.06 -9.08
C THR A 5 -19.83 -7.25 -8.62
N HIS A 6 -19.18 -7.09 -7.47
CA HIS A 6 -18.32 -8.06 -6.81
C HIS A 6 -18.82 -8.34 -5.39
N PRO A 7 -18.72 -9.57 -4.85
CA PRO A 7 -19.17 -9.88 -3.50
C PRO A 7 -18.49 -9.04 -2.41
N TYR A 8 -17.21 -8.73 -2.58
CA TYR A 8 -16.43 -7.94 -1.62
C TYR A 8 -16.50 -6.43 -1.86
N PHE A 9 -16.22 -5.98 -3.08
CA PHE A 9 -16.16 -4.55 -3.43
C PHE A 9 -17.53 -3.91 -3.68
N GLY A 10 -18.61 -4.70 -3.68
CA GLY A 10 -19.94 -4.23 -4.04
C GLY A 10 -20.05 -3.86 -5.52
N THR A 11 -20.89 -2.87 -5.82
CA THR A 11 -21.04 -2.36 -7.19
C THR A 11 -20.06 -1.22 -7.43
N LEU A 12 -19.13 -1.44 -8.34
CA LEU A 12 -18.15 -0.46 -8.81
C LEU A 12 -18.67 0.20 -10.08
N ASP A 13 -18.85 1.52 -10.07
CA ASP A 13 -19.25 2.31 -11.23
C ASP A 13 -18.00 2.93 -11.87
N THR A 14 -17.58 2.39 -13.01
CA THR A 14 -16.39 2.85 -13.73
C THR A 14 -16.63 4.10 -14.56
N SER A 15 -17.89 4.55 -14.71
CA SER A 15 -18.19 5.80 -15.43
C SER A 15 -17.78 7.06 -14.68
N VAL A 16 -17.52 6.94 -13.37
CA VAL A 16 -17.03 8.05 -12.55
C VAL A 16 -15.58 8.42 -12.88
N ILE A 17 -14.82 7.49 -13.48
CA ILE A 17 -13.43 7.69 -13.86
C ILE A 17 -13.39 8.48 -15.17
N GLN A 18 -13.00 9.75 -15.06
CA GLN A 18 -13.00 10.67 -16.19
C GLN A 18 -11.89 10.32 -17.19
N GLU A 19 -12.20 10.47 -18.48
CA GLU A 19 -11.30 10.07 -19.55
C GLU A 19 -10.01 10.90 -19.63
N ASP A 20 -9.99 12.14 -19.14
CA ASP A 20 -8.85 13.06 -19.34
C ASP A 20 -7.93 13.18 -18.10
N PHE A 21 -8.11 12.31 -17.10
CA PHE A 21 -7.37 12.35 -15.84
C PHE A 21 -6.50 11.11 -15.61
N ASP A 22 -5.53 11.27 -14.70
CA ASP A 22 -4.75 10.17 -14.13
C ASP A 22 -5.65 9.14 -13.43
N PRO A 23 -5.13 7.94 -13.07
CA PRO A 23 -5.91 6.96 -12.34
C PRO A 23 -6.59 7.58 -11.12
N ASP A 24 -7.86 7.23 -10.90
CA ASP A 24 -8.67 7.78 -9.82
C ASP A 24 -9.22 6.64 -8.95
N VAL A 25 -9.63 6.99 -7.72
CA VAL A 25 -10.12 6.03 -6.73
C VAL A 25 -11.53 5.59 -7.12
N LEU A 26 -11.66 4.29 -7.38
CA LEU A 26 -12.93 3.64 -7.70
C LEU A 26 -13.63 3.11 -6.46
N TRP A 27 -12.87 2.75 -5.44
CA TRP A 27 -13.37 2.20 -4.19
C TRP A 27 -12.36 2.46 -3.07
N GLU A 28 -12.87 2.77 -1.88
CA GLU A 28 -12.09 2.99 -0.67
C GLU A 28 -12.77 2.31 0.51
N GLN A 29 -11.98 1.70 1.40
CA GLN A 29 -12.50 1.17 2.67
C GLN A 29 -11.42 1.02 3.72
N LYS A 30 -11.79 1.29 4.98
CA LYS A 30 -10.99 0.90 6.15
C LYS A 30 -11.36 -0.51 6.61
N VAL A 31 -10.36 -1.35 6.77
CA VAL A 31 -10.51 -2.75 7.19
C VAL A 31 -9.77 -2.95 8.51
N THR A 32 -10.47 -3.48 9.51
CA THR A 32 -9.86 -3.87 10.79
C THR A 32 -9.45 -5.34 10.72
N PHE A 33 -8.22 -5.63 11.14
CA PHE A 33 -7.70 -6.98 11.33
C PHE A 33 -7.49 -7.25 12.81
N GLN A 34 -7.64 -8.50 13.25
CA GLN A 34 -7.48 -8.83 14.67
C GLN A 34 -6.01 -8.73 15.10
N GLU A 35 -5.09 -8.95 14.17
CA GLU A 35 -3.65 -8.99 14.34
C GLU A 35 -3.01 -7.60 14.35
N LEU A 36 -3.74 -6.58 13.88
CA LEU A 36 -3.26 -5.20 13.75
C LEU A 36 -4.00 -4.30 14.74
N ASN A 37 -3.28 -3.30 15.27
CA ASN A 37 -3.86 -2.38 16.26
C ASN A 37 -4.77 -1.33 15.61
N ASP A 38 -4.44 -0.91 14.39
CA ASP A 38 -5.12 0.16 13.68
C ASP A 38 -5.82 -0.38 12.42
N PRO A 39 -6.99 0.18 12.04
CA PRO A 39 -7.60 -0.11 10.75
C PRO A 39 -6.69 0.31 9.60
N VAL A 40 -6.70 -0.49 8.54
CA VAL A 40 -5.90 -0.24 7.33
C VAL A 40 -6.80 0.30 6.23
N GLU A 41 -6.39 1.39 5.62
CA GLU A 41 -7.11 2.04 4.51
C GLU A 41 -6.66 1.46 3.17
N PHE A 42 -7.61 0.91 2.42
CA PHE A 42 -7.40 0.33 1.09
C PHE A 42 -8.12 1.14 0.03
N ASN A 43 -7.42 1.50 -1.03
CA ASN A 43 -7.99 2.20 -2.18
C ASN A 43 -7.76 1.39 -3.46
N LEU A 44 -8.83 1.13 -4.20
CA LEU A 44 -8.76 0.56 -5.54
C LEU A 44 -8.69 1.69 -6.56
N TRP A 45 -7.55 1.80 -7.22
CA TRP A 45 -7.28 2.81 -8.24
C TRP A 45 -7.51 2.22 -9.62
N LEU A 46 -8.29 2.89 -10.46
CA LEU A 46 -8.53 2.45 -11.83
C LEU A 46 -7.88 3.41 -12.82
N ALA A 47 -7.02 2.89 -13.69
CA ALA A 47 -6.50 3.66 -14.81
C ALA A 47 -7.50 3.73 -15.96
N LYS A 48 -7.43 4.82 -16.74
CA LYS A 48 -8.21 4.98 -17.96
C LYS A 48 -8.03 3.77 -18.90
N LYS A 49 -9.13 3.33 -19.52
CA LYS A 49 -9.21 2.25 -20.53
C LYS A 49 -9.01 0.83 -19.99
N GLU A 50 -8.80 0.65 -18.69
CA GLU A 50 -8.74 -0.69 -18.11
C GLU A 50 -10.15 -1.27 -17.99
N GLU A 51 -10.32 -2.48 -18.53
CA GLU A 51 -11.55 -3.24 -18.31
C GLU A 51 -11.44 -4.00 -16.99
N ILE A 52 -12.38 -3.75 -16.08
CA ILE A 52 -12.43 -4.43 -14.80
C ILE A 52 -12.99 -5.84 -14.98
N SER A 53 -12.28 -6.83 -14.47
CA SER A 53 -12.68 -8.23 -14.43
C SER A 53 -12.90 -8.70 -13.00
N LYS A 54 -13.76 -9.70 -12.82
CA LYS A 54 -13.99 -10.29 -11.49
C LYS A 54 -12.76 -11.03 -11.01
N GLU A 55 -12.06 -11.69 -11.92
CA GLU A 55 -10.89 -12.51 -11.62
C GLU A 55 -9.75 -11.68 -11.02
N ARG A 56 -9.55 -10.44 -11.48
CA ARG A 56 -8.54 -9.55 -10.90
C ARG A 56 -9.01 -8.94 -9.57
N LEU A 57 -10.31 -8.66 -9.43
CA LEU A 57 -10.89 -8.26 -8.14
C LEU A 57 -10.78 -9.38 -7.10
N ASP A 58 -10.99 -10.65 -7.47
CA ASP A 58 -10.83 -11.80 -6.57
C ASP A 58 -9.40 -11.86 -5.99
N LEU A 59 -8.38 -11.52 -6.79
CA LEU A 59 -6.98 -11.47 -6.34
C LEU A 59 -6.74 -10.31 -5.36
N PHE A 60 -7.30 -9.13 -5.62
CA PHE A 60 -7.23 -8.03 -4.65
C PHE A 60 -7.97 -8.36 -3.35
N GLU A 61 -9.16 -8.96 -3.43
CA GLU A 61 -9.87 -9.46 -2.24
C GLU A 61 -9.00 -10.46 -1.46
N GLN A 62 -8.37 -11.41 -2.16
CA GLN A 62 -7.49 -12.38 -1.53
C GLN A 62 -6.30 -11.71 -0.83
N PHE A 63 -5.70 -10.68 -1.43
CA PHE A 63 -4.65 -9.89 -0.80
C PHE A 63 -5.14 -9.23 0.48
N ILE A 64 -6.28 -8.53 0.44
CA ILE A 64 -6.86 -7.85 1.61
C ILE A 64 -7.13 -8.85 2.74
N LYS A 65 -7.72 -10.01 2.42
CA LYS A 65 -8.04 -11.05 3.42
C LYS A 65 -6.83 -11.65 4.13
N HIS A 66 -5.65 -11.60 3.52
CA HIS A 66 -4.40 -12.11 4.09
C HIS A 66 -3.41 -10.97 4.39
N PHE A 67 -3.93 -9.75 4.55
CA PHE A 67 -3.09 -8.57 4.71
C PHE A 67 -2.17 -8.66 5.94
N PRO A 68 -2.58 -9.18 7.11
CA PRO A 68 -1.67 -9.33 8.26
C PRO A 68 -0.41 -10.15 7.93
N GLU A 69 -0.54 -11.24 7.17
CA GLU A 69 0.62 -12.02 6.73
C GLU A 69 1.48 -11.25 5.71
N ARG A 70 0.86 -10.41 4.87
CA ARG A 70 1.57 -9.55 3.91
C ARG A 70 2.31 -8.39 4.59
N ASP A 71 1.73 -7.79 5.62
CA ASP A 71 2.40 -6.79 6.47
C ASP A 71 3.64 -7.40 7.15
N GLN A 72 3.51 -8.60 7.72
CA GLN A 72 4.68 -9.29 8.30
C GLN A 72 5.77 -9.58 7.25
N GLN A 73 5.38 -9.94 6.03
CA GLN A 73 6.31 -10.12 4.92
C GLN A 73 6.97 -8.79 4.51
N ALA A 74 6.20 -7.71 4.41
CA ALA A 74 6.70 -6.38 4.11
C ALA A 74 7.69 -5.89 5.17
N ARG A 75 7.38 -6.01 6.46
CA ARG A 75 8.26 -5.60 7.55
C ARG A 75 9.58 -6.37 7.57
N LYS A 76 9.56 -7.67 7.25
CA LYS A 76 10.80 -8.44 7.06
C LYS A 76 11.63 -7.90 5.88
N ALA A 77 10.99 -7.53 4.78
CA ALA A 77 11.67 -6.95 3.63
C ALA A 77 12.22 -5.55 3.93
N LEU A 78 11.45 -4.70 4.63
CA LEU A 78 11.87 -3.38 5.10
C LEU A 78 13.09 -3.46 6.01
N LYS A 79 13.09 -4.39 6.97
CA LYS A 79 14.26 -4.65 7.81
C LYS A 79 15.51 -4.97 6.95
N SER A 80 15.41 -5.92 6.04
CA SER A 80 16.53 -6.29 5.15
C SER A 80 16.97 -5.14 4.23
N TYR A 81 16.05 -4.26 3.84
CA TYR A 81 16.35 -3.06 3.04
C TYR A 81 17.14 -2.04 3.86
N LEU A 82 16.68 -1.74 5.08
CA LEU A 82 17.33 -0.80 5.99
C LEU A 82 18.68 -1.30 6.55
N GLU A 83 18.86 -2.62 6.63
CA GLU A 83 20.16 -3.23 6.97
C GLU A 83 21.20 -3.07 5.86
N GLN A 84 20.75 -2.95 4.60
CA GLN A 84 21.62 -2.70 3.46
C GLN A 84 21.93 -1.21 3.30
N ASP A 85 20.94 -0.36 3.60
CA ASP A 85 21.04 1.08 3.47
C ASP A 85 20.19 1.79 4.54
N SER A 86 20.85 2.44 5.49
CA SER A 86 20.20 3.16 6.59
C SER A 86 19.79 4.59 6.24
N GLU A 87 20.01 5.06 4.99
CA GLU A 87 19.82 6.47 4.62
C GLU A 87 18.42 6.99 4.97
N TYR A 88 17.37 6.18 4.82
CA TYR A 88 16.02 6.56 5.24
C TYR A 88 15.92 6.85 6.74
N ILE A 89 16.55 6.04 7.60
CA ILE A 89 16.57 6.28 9.06
C ILE A 89 17.40 7.54 9.37
N ASP A 90 18.59 7.63 8.78
CA ASP A 90 19.53 8.73 9.01
C ASP A 90 18.90 10.07 8.58
N PHE A 91 18.17 10.10 7.46
CA PHE A 91 17.43 11.28 7.01
C PHE A 91 16.39 11.77 8.04
N HIS A 92 15.63 10.84 8.65
CA HIS A 92 14.64 11.22 9.67
C HIS A 92 15.29 11.78 10.94
N ILE A 93 16.46 11.28 11.32
CA ILE A 93 17.17 11.72 12.53
C ILE A 93 17.95 13.01 12.29
N ASP A 94 18.72 13.07 11.21
CA ASP A 94 19.71 14.13 10.99
C ASP A 94 19.14 15.32 10.22
N GLU A 95 18.30 15.08 9.21
CA GLU A 95 17.75 16.15 8.36
C GLU A 95 16.40 16.65 8.88
N LEU A 96 15.55 15.75 9.36
CA LEU A 96 14.25 16.10 9.94
C LEU A 96 14.29 16.32 11.46
N GLU A 97 15.42 16.03 12.12
CA GLU A 97 15.62 16.17 13.57
C GLU A 97 14.55 15.44 14.42
N LEU A 98 14.03 14.32 13.93
CA LEU A 98 12.95 13.58 14.59
C LEU A 98 13.47 12.61 15.67
N GLU A 99 12.73 12.52 16.77
CA GLU A 99 12.98 11.54 17.85
C GLU A 99 12.37 10.17 17.48
N VAL A 100 13.00 9.47 16.53
CA VAL A 100 12.60 8.13 16.08
C VAL A 100 13.55 7.04 16.60
N PRO A 101 13.14 5.76 16.64
CA PRO A 101 14.03 4.69 17.08
C PRO A 101 15.26 4.56 16.18
N THR A 102 16.44 4.30 16.76
CA THR A 102 17.69 4.17 15.99
C THR A 102 18.05 2.73 15.65
N SER A 103 17.43 1.76 16.33
CA SER A 103 17.57 0.34 15.98
C SER A 103 16.62 0.00 14.83
N ILE A 104 17.09 -0.75 13.83
CA ILE A 104 16.27 -1.11 12.66
C ILE A 104 15.01 -1.89 13.08
N ASP A 105 15.14 -2.78 14.06
CA ASP A 105 14.01 -3.58 14.56
C ASP A 105 12.93 -2.71 15.19
N ASP A 106 13.31 -1.76 16.05
CA ASP A 106 12.36 -0.86 16.69
C ASP A 106 11.80 0.15 15.69
N PHE A 107 12.62 0.62 14.74
CA PHE A 107 12.19 1.56 13.69
C PHE A 107 11.12 0.92 12.80
N VAL A 108 11.38 -0.27 12.24
CA VAL A 108 10.40 -1.01 11.42
C VAL A 108 9.14 -1.35 12.22
N THR A 109 9.26 -1.61 13.51
CA THR A 109 8.10 -1.85 14.38
C THR A 109 7.28 -0.58 14.59
N ALA A 110 7.94 0.58 14.72
CA ALA A 110 7.30 1.87 14.92
C ALA A 110 6.64 2.43 13.64
N MET A 111 7.04 1.98 12.45
CA MET A 111 6.43 2.40 11.19
C MET A 111 4.94 2.05 11.15
N LYS A 112 4.13 3.04 10.80
CA LYS A 112 2.68 2.92 10.60
C LYS A 112 2.40 2.61 9.13
N ILE A 113 1.38 1.77 8.91
CA ILE A 113 0.80 1.63 7.58
C ILE A 113 -0.01 2.89 7.33
N HIS A 114 0.37 3.67 6.32
CA HIS A 114 -0.34 4.89 5.96
C HIS A 114 -1.52 4.57 5.04
N HIS A 115 -1.27 3.78 3.99
CA HIS A 115 -2.25 3.49 2.95
C HIS A 115 -1.87 2.22 2.16
N VAL A 116 -2.89 1.54 1.62
CA VAL A 116 -2.71 0.42 0.68
C VAL A 116 -3.38 0.73 -0.65
N ALA A 117 -2.58 0.89 -1.69
CA ALA A 117 -3.05 1.13 -3.06
C ALA A 117 -3.18 -0.20 -3.82
N LEU A 118 -4.39 -0.50 -4.29
CA LEU A 118 -4.68 -1.61 -5.22
C LEU A 118 -4.76 -1.02 -6.62
N TRP A 119 -3.67 -1.10 -7.38
CA TRP A 119 -3.54 -0.51 -8.71
C TRP A 119 -4.13 -1.42 -9.78
N TYR A 120 -5.32 -1.10 -10.25
CA TYR A 120 -5.89 -1.64 -11.47
C TYR A 120 -5.36 -0.83 -12.67
N CYS A 121 -4.05 -0.95 -12.94
CA CYS A 121 -3.34 -0.28 -14.02
C CYS A 121 -2.26 -1.20 -14.60
N LEU A 122 -2.26 -1.46 -15.91
CA LEU A 122 -1.27 -2.37 -16.53
C LEU A 122 0.18 -1.87 -16.47
N SER A 123 0.42 -0.58 -16.20
CA SER A 123 1.75 0.02 -16.20
C SER A 123 2.39 0.18 -14.81
N LYS A 124 1.68 -0.12 -13.72
CA LYS A 124 2.17 0.02 -12.34
C LYS A 124 2.23 -1.34 -11.63
N ALA A 125 3.09 -1.43 -10.62
CA ALA A 125 3.03 -2.54 -9.67
C ALA A 125 1.64 -2.57 -9.04
N GLU A 126 1.12 -3.78 -8.84
CA GLU A 126 -0.33 -3.91 -8.71
C GLU A 126 -0.82 -3.61 -7.30
N ILE A 127 0.03 -3.76 -6.30
CA ILE A 127 -0.32 -3.44 -4.92
C ILE A 127 0.86 -2.72 -4.27
N THR A 128 0.59 -1.57 -3.65
CA THR A 128 1.58 -0.83 -2.87
C THR A 128 1.07 -0.67 -1.44
N VAL A 129 1.94 -0.92 -0.47
CA VAL A 129 1.70 -0.63 0.95
C VAL A 129 2.69 0.45 1.38
N ASP A 130 2.15 1.60 1.77
CA ASP A 130 2.93 2.76 2.15
C ASP A 130 3.19 2.70 3.67
N TYR A 131 4.46 2.67 4.05
CA TYR A 131 4.89 2.71 5.45
C TYR A 131 5.57 4.04 5.74
N MET A 132 5.20 4.64 6.88
CA MET A 132 5.76 5.91 7.33
C MET A 132 6.19 5.81 8.79
N ILE A 133 7.32 6.43 9.12
CA ILE A 133 7.66 6.74 10.50
C ILE A 133 7.16 8.15 10.82
N ASP A 134 6.48 8.31 11.95
CA ASP A 134 5.94 9.60 12.41
C ASP A 134 5.23 10.45 11.32
N PRO A 135 4.10 9.95 10.77
CA PRO A 135 3.41 10.59 9.64
C PRO A 135 2.81 11.98 9.96
N ASP A 136 2.83 12.40 11.22
CA ASP A 136 2.41 13.76 11.60
C ASP A 136 3.51 14.80 11.34
N GLN A 137 4.77 14.36 11.19
CA GLN A 137 5.95 15.23 11.04
C GLN A 137 6.76 15.00 9.76
N SER A 138 6.55 13.88 9.06
CA SER A 138 7.24 13.54 7.81
C SER A 138 6.25 13.06 6.75
N ASP A 139 6.49 13.38 5.49
CA ASP A 139 5.81 12.82 4.31
C ASP A 139 6.63 11.70 3.63
N GLU A 140 7.81 11.37 4.16
CA GLU A 140 8.68 10.33 3.62
C GLU A 140 8.07 8.93 3.78
N ILE A 141 8.03 8.17 2.69
CA ILE A 141 7.38 6.87 2.58
C ILE A 141 8.37 5.81 2.13
N LEU A 142 8.32 4.63 2.75
CA LEU A 142 8.82 3.40 2.14
C LEU A 142 7.64 2.62 1.54
N ALA A 143 7.53 2.70 0.22
CA ALA A 143 6.51 2.04 -0.57
C ALA A 143 6.90 0.59 -0.86
N VAL A 144 6.26 -0.36 -0.17
CA VAL A 144 6.48 -1.79 -0.38
C VAL A 144 5.51 -2.31 -1.43
N ARG A 145 6.04 -2.86 -2.51
CA ARG A 145 5.25 -3.28 -3.67
C ARG A 145 5.10 -4.81 -3.72
N PHE A 146 3.91 -5.24 -4.08
CA PHE A 146 3.54 -6.65 -4.27
C PHE A 146 2.94 -6.87 -5.67
N ASN A 147 3.11 -8.10 -6.17
CA ASN A 147 2.38 -8.58 -7.35
C ASN A 147 0.96 -9.04 -6.94
N LEU A 148 0.04 -9.24 -7.90
CA LEU A 148 -1.33 -9.72 -7.65
C LEU A 148 -1.42 -11.00 -6.81
N ASP A 149 -0.45 -11.90 -6.95
CA ASP A 149 -0.39 -13.14 -6.18
C ASP A 149 0.04 -12.93 -4.71
N GLY A 150 0.30 -11.67 -4.33
CA GLY A 150 0.78 -11.25 -3.03
C GLY A 150 2.25 -11.54 -2.78
N SER A 151 3.03 -11.92 -3.81
CA SER A 151 4.48 -12.02 -3.69
C SER A 151 5.12 -10.63 -3.62
N PHE A 152 6.15 -10.50 -2.78
CA PHE A 152 6.95 -9.28 -2.67
C PHE A 152 7.63 -8.98 -4.01
N SER A 153 7.66 -7.70 -4.38
CA SER A 153 8.24 -7.22 -5.64
C SER A 153 9.43 -6.30 -5.39
N SER A 154 9.22 -5.18 -4.70
CA SER A 154 10.28 -4.18 -4.46
C SER A 154 9.96 -3.25 -3.30
N ILE A 155 10.92 -2.42 -2.92
CA ILE A 155 10.76 -1.28 -2.01
C ILE A 155 11.28 -0.04 -2.73
N ALA A 156 10.59 1.09 -2.58
CA ALA A 156 11.05 2.39 -3.04
C ALA A 156 10.86 3.42 -1.92
N TRP A 157 11.84 4.29 -1.76
CA TRP A 157 11.69 5.51 -0.98
C TRP A 157 11.02 6.58 -1.86
N GLU A 158 9.92 7.14 -1.38
CA GLU A 158 9.08 8.15 -2.05
C GLU A 158 8.76 9.31 -1.08
N SER A 159 8.49 10.51 -1.62
CA SER A 159 8.05 11.72 -0.91
C SER A 159 6.97 12.45 -1.73
#